data_AF-A0ABD1FST2-F1
#
_entry.id   AF-A0ABD1FST2-F1
#
_cell.length_a   1.000
_cell.length_b   1.000
_cell.length_c   1.000
_cell.angle_alpha   90.00
_cell.angle_beta   90.00
_cell.angle_gamma   90.00
#
_symmetry.space_group_name_H-M   'P 1'
#
loop_
_entity.id
_entity.type
_entity.pdbx_description
1 polymer ?
#
loop_
_entity_poly.entity_id
_entity_poly.type
_entity_poly.pdbx_seq_one_letter_code
_entity_poly.pdbx_strand_id
1 'polypeptide(L)'
;MGSSIPRQEFFLYKSKWSAEVDSVMLSFIVRAKNVAQWSGTVILIPILEEAVAAIHAATRLSFTWRELYERFQFFEQVTVHFNSLSTPGASFGM
;
A
#
# COMPACT_ATOMS: atom_id res chain seq x y z
N MET A 1 -21.75 -28.85 1.84
CA MET A 1 -20.41 -28.34 1.46
C MET A 1 -20.59 -27.07 0.68
N GLY A 2 -20.45 -25.92 1.32
CA GLY A 2 -20.54 -24.62 0.67
C GLY A 2 -19.23 -23.90 0.91
N SER A 3 -18.21 -24.22 0.12
CA SER A 3 -16.97 -23.47 0.09
C SER A 3 -17.26 -22.14 -0.59
N SER A 4 -17.85 -21.20 0.14
CA SER A 4 -17.99 -19.81 -0.32
C SER A 4 -16.60 -19.19 -0.34
N ILE A 5 -15.88 -19.41 -1.44
CA ILE A 5 -14.68 -18.67 -1.78
C ILE A 5 -15.10 -17.19 -1.78
N PRO A 6 -14.54 -16.33 -0.91
CA PRO A 6 -14.89 -14.93 -0.93
C PRO A 6 -14.43 -14.38 -2.28
N ARG A 7 -15.35 -13.77 -3.05
CA ARG A 7 -15.03 -13.04 -4.28
C ARG A 7 -14.06 -11.91 -3.92
N GLN A 8 -12.76 -12.17 -4.09
CA GLN A 8 -11.65 -11.32 -3.63
C GLN A 8 -11.55 -9.96 -4.32
N GLU A 9 -12.33 -9.72 -5.39
CA GLU A 9 -12.23 -8.49 -6.19
C GLU A 9 -12.90 -7.27 -5.54
N PHE A 10 -13.79 -7.46 -4.56
CA PHE A 10 -14.62 -6.36 -4.01
C PHE A 10 -14.24 -5.88 -2.60
N PHE A 11 -13.24 -6.48 -1.94
CA PHE A 11 -12.95 -6.16 -0.53
C PHE A 11 -11.82 -5.15 -0.29
N LEU A 12 -10.95 -4.91 -1.28
CA LEU A 12 -9.83 -3.96 -1.16
C LEU A 12 -10.23 -2.50 -1.34
N TYR A 13 -11.34 -2.26 -2.06
CA TYR A 13 -11.82 -0.95 -2.46
C TYR A 13 -13.25 -0.73 -1.97
N LYS A 14 -13.39 -0.44 -0.68
CA LYS A 14 -14.53 0.33 -0.17
C LYS A 14 -14.05 1.76 0.07
N SER A 15 -14.88 2.78 -0.19
CA SER A 15 -14.56 4.22 -0.06
C SER A 15 -13.84 4.83 -1.28
N LYS A 16 -13.21 6.00 -1.09
CA LYS A 16 -12.47 6.79 -2.10
C LYS A 16 -11.22 6.09 -2.67
N TRP A 17 -10.85 4.94 -2.15
CA TRP A 17 -9.67 4.19 -2.58
C TRP A 17 -9.94 3.47 -3.90
N SER A 18 -9.04 3.65 -4.86
CA SER A 18 -9.04 2.98 -6.15
C SER A 18 -7.61 2.57 -6.52
N ALA A 19 -7.46 1.66 -7.48
CA ALA A 19 -6.15 1.25 -7.99
C ALA A 19 -5.35 2.45 -8.53
N GLU A 20 -6.04 3.45 -9.09
CA GLU A 20 -5.43 4.69 -9.56
C GLU A 20 -4.88 5.51 -8.39
N VAL A 21 -5.65 5.70 -7.33
CA VAL A 21 -5.20 6.40 -6.11
C VAL A 21 -4.01 5.70 -5.48
N ASP A 22 -4.07 4.37 -5.36
CA ASP A 22 -2.97 3.57 -4.79
C ASP A 22 -1.70 3.67 -5.67
N SER A 23 -1.84 3.68 -7.00
CA SER A 23 -0.72 3.85 -7.93
C SER A 23 -0.05 5.21 -7.79
N VAL A 24 -0.84 6.30 -7.71
CA VAL A 24 -0.30 7.65 -7.49
C VAL A 24 0.41 7.76 -6.14
N MET A 25 -0.21 7.24 -5.08
CA MET A 25 0.35 7.22 -3.73
C MET A 25 1.70 6.48 -3.70
N LEU A 26 1.74 5.23 -4.18
CA LEU A 26 2.94 4.40 -4.17
C LEU A 26 4.05 4.99 -5.02
N SER A 27 3.72 5.50 -6.21
CA SER A 27 4.69 6.15 -7.10
C SER A 27 5.34 7.36 -6.44
N PHE A 28 4.55 8.18 -5.73
CA PHE A 28 5.06 9.34 -5.02
C PHE A 28 5.98 8.92 -3.87
N ILE A 29 5.54 7.99 -3.02
CA ILE A 29 6.31 7.53 -1.86
C ILE A 29 7.62 6.88 -2.30
N VAL A 30 7.61 6.02 -3.33
CA VAL A 30 8.83 5.38 -3.86
C VAL A 30 9.80 6.42 -4.41
N ARG A 31 9.30 7.43 -5.14
CA ARG A 31 10.14 8.52 -5.65
C ARG A 31 10.76 9.33 -4.51
N ALA A 32 9.97 9.68 -3.49
CA ALA A 32 10.45 10.40 -2.32
C ALA A 32 11.52 9.59 -1.57
N LYS A 33 11.34 8.28 -1.40
CA LYS A 33 12.35 7.39 -0.79
C LYS A 33 13.66 7.40 -1.56
N ASN A 34 13.59 7.30 -2.89
CA ASN A 34 14.78 7.29 -3.74
C ASN A 34 15.54 8.62 -3.70
N VAL A 35 14.82 9.75 -3.76
CA VAL A 35 15.44 11.10 -3.71
C VAL A 35 16.09 11.35 -2.34
N ALA A 36 15.43 10.94 -1.26
CA ALA A 36 15.92 11.15 0.11
C ALA A 36 16.92 10.09 0.59
N GLN A 37 17.30 9.10 -0.25
CA GLN A 37 18.10 7.93 0.14
C GLN A 37 17.60 7.27 1.43
N TRP A 38 16.28 7.20 1.56
CA TRP A 38 15.67 6.90 2.84
C TRP A 38 15.61 5.38 3.10
N SER A 39 16.31 4.93 4.14
CA SER A 39 16.46 3.51 4.51
C SER A 39 15.48 3.01 5.58
N GLY A 40 14.54 3.86 6.04
CA GLY A 40 13.59 3.52 7.10
C GLY A 40 12.26 2.94 6.59
N THR A 41 11.52 2.34 7.53
CA THR A 41 10.16 1.82 7.33
C THR A 41 9.08 2.88 7.62
N VAL A 42 9.38 3.91 8.42
CA VAL A 42 8.41 4.94 8.85
C VAL A 42 8.39 6.15 7.92
N ILE A 43 7.31 6.34 7.15
CA ILE A 43 7.14 7.53 6.30
C ILE A 43 7.00 8.79 7.13
N LEU A 44 7.85 9.77 6.84
CA LEU A 44 7.79 11.10 7.46
C LEU A 44 6.50 11.81 7.06
N ILE A 45 5.87 12.47 8.04
CA ILE A 45 4.60 13.21 7.84
C ILE A 45 4.66 14.20 6.67
N PRO A 46 5.73 15.02 6.48
CA PRO A 46 5.79 15.94 5.35
C PRO A 46 5.67 15.24 3.98
N ILE A 47 6.24 14.04 3.83
CA ILE A 47 6.16 13.26 2.60
C ILE A 47 4.72 12.78 2.37
N LEU A 48 4.02 12.39 3.43
CA LEU A 48 2.61 11.99 3.35
C LEU A 48 1.71 13.18 3.00
N GLU A 49 1.98 14.37 3.53
CA GLU A 49 1.25 15.59 3.21
C GLU A 49 1.45 16.01 1.74
N GLU A 50 2.67 15.92 1.23
CA GLU A 50 2.93 16.13 -0.20
C GLU A 50 2.25 15.08 -1.09
N ALA A 51 2.24 13.82 -0.65
CA ALA A 51 1.54 12.74 -1.36
C ALA A 51 0.03 12.99 -1.40
N VAL A 52 -0.58 13.46 -0.30
CA VAL A 52 -1.98 13.89 -0.26
C VAL A 52 -2.25 14.98 -1.29
N ALA A 53 -1.40 16.00 -1.36
CA ALA A 53 -1.56 17.10 -2.31
C ALA A 53 -1.46 16.60 -3.76
N ALA A 54 -0.53 15.68 -4.05
CA ALA A 54 -0.36 15.07 -5.36
C ALA A 54 -1.57 14.22 -5.77
N ILE A 55 -2.10 13.40 -4.86
CA ILE A 55 -3.32 12.60 -5.10
C ILE A 55 -4.51 13.49 -5.37
N HIS A 56 -4.68 14.57 -4.58
CA HIS A 56 -5.75 15.53 -4.80
C HIS A 56 -5.65 16.20 -6.17
N ALA A 57 -4.45 16.61 -6.57
CA ALA A 57 -4.23 17.23 -7.89
C ALA A 57 -4.57 16.26 -9.05
N ALA A 58 -4.24 14.99 -8.92
CA ALA A 58 -4.48 13.98 -9.95
C ALA A 58 -5.93 13.48 -10.01
N THR A 59 -6.54 13.23 -8.85
CA THR A 59 -7.80 12.48 -8.74
C THR A 59 -8.98 13.32 -8.24
N ARG A 60 -8.72 14.56 -7.78
CA ARG A 60 -9.67 15.44 -7.08
C ARG A 60 -10.26 14.85 -5.81
N LEU A 61 -9.64 13.81 -5.25
CA LEU A 61 -10.04 13.20 -3.99
C LEU A 61 -9.18 13.75 -2.85
N SER A 62 -9.85 14.11 -1.75
CA SER A 62 -9.17 14.57 -0.54
C SER A 62 -9.02 13.41 0.45
N PHE A 63 -7.79 13.28 0.94
CA PHE A 63 -7.37 12.36 1.99
C PHE A 63 -6.59 13.13 3.07
N THR A 64 -6.51 12.57 4.26
CA THR A 64 -5.60 13.00 5.31
C THR A 64 -4.30 12.20 5.23
N TRP A 65 -3.20 12.75 5.75
CA TRP A 65 -1.93 12.01 5.82
C TRP A 65 -2.06 10.71 6.63
N ARG A 66 -2.97 10.66 7.61
CA ARG A 66 -3.28 9.48 8.42
C ARG A 66 -3.90 8.37 7.58
N GLU A 67 -4.86 8.70 6.73
CA GLU A 67 -5.50 7.75 5.82
C GLU A 67 -4.48 7.13 4.84
N LEU A 68 -3.56 7.94 4.31
CA LEU A 68 -2.46 7.42 3.47
C LEU A 68 -1.52 6.52 4.26
N TYR A 69 -1.19 6.90 5.50
CA TYR A 69 -0.30 6.11 6.35
C TYR A 69 -0.90 4.72 6.65
N GLU A 70 -2.17 4.66 7.04
CA GLU A 70 -2.88 3.40 7.28
C GLU A 70 -2.95 2.54 6.01
N ARG A 71 -3.24 3.16 4.86
CA ARG A 71 -3.27 2.45 3.57
C ARG A 71 -1.90 1.90 3.19
N PHE A 72 -0.83 2.65 3.43
CA PHE A 72 0.53 2.19 3.19
C PHE A 72 0.94 1.05 4.12
N GLN A 73 0.64 1.15 5.42
CA GLN A 73 0.90 0.06 6.38
C GLN A 73 0.18 -1.23 5.98
N PHE A 74 -1.05 -1.12 5.47
CA PHE A 74 -1.77 -2.26 4.93
C PHE A 74 -1.01 -2.91 3.76
N PHE A 75 -0.49 -2.12 2.82
CA PHE A 75 0.32 -2.66 1.71
C PHE A 75 1.61 -3.32 2.20
N GLU A 76 2.33 -2.72 3.15
CA GLU A 76 3.52 -3.34 3.72
C GLU A 76 3.21 -4.69 4.39
N GLN A 77 2.13 -4.77 5.16
CA GLN A 77 1.69 -6.02 5.78
C GLN A 77 1.35 -7.08 4.73
N VAL A 78 0.65 -6.71 3.66
CA VAL A 78 0.33 -7.61 2.54
C VAL A 78 1.61 -8.09 1.85
N THR A 79 2.58 -7.20 1.60
CA THR A 79 3.87 -7.58 0.99
C THR A 79 4.69 -8.49 1.89
N VAL A 80 4.79 -8.20 3.19
CA VAL A 80 5.48 -9.06 4.16
C VAL A 80 4.82 -10.44 4.22
N HIS A 81 3.48 -10.48 4.28
CA HIS A 81 2.74 -11.73 4.27
C HIS A 81 2.99 -12.52 2.98
N PHE A 82 2.91 -11.88 1.81
CA PHE A 82 3.14 -12.53 0.52
C PHE A 82 4.58 -13.04 0.37
N ASN A 83 5.58 -12.25 0.78
CA ASN A 83 6.98 -12.67 0.78
C ASN A 83 7.22 -13.85 1.72
N SER A 84 6.57 -13.88 2.90
CA SER A 84 6.67 -15.01 3.82
C SER A 84 6.12 -16.31 3.22
N LEU A 85 5.05 -16.22 2.43
CA LEU A 85 4.45 -17.35 1.71
C LEU A 85 5.25 -17.76 0.46
N SER A 86 6.00 -16.83 -0.11
CA SER A 86 6.79 -17.01 -1.34
C SER A 86 8.22 -17.49 -1.08
N THR A 87 8.67 -17.53 0.18
CA THR A 87 9.94 -18.18 0.56
C THR A 87 9.83 -19.69 0.31
N PRO A 88 10.54 -20.28 -0.67
CA PRO A 88 10.62 -21.72 -0.82
C PRO A 88 11.59 -22.24 0.25
N GLY A 89 11.03 -22.49 1.43
CA GLY A 89 11.72 -23.06 2.59
C GLY A 89 10.97 -24.24 3.19
N ALA A 90 10.02 -24.83 2.45
CA ALA A 90 9.55 -26.18 2.76
C ALA A 90 10.61 -27.18 2.30
N SER A 91 11.66 -27.32 3.10
CA SER A 91 12.38 -28.58 3.18
C SER A 91 11.36 -29.65 3.55
N PHE A 92 10.80 -30.34 2.55
CA PHE A 92 10.36 -31.72 2.75
C PHE A 92 11.65 -32.53 2.91
N GLY A 93 12.16 -32.52 4.15
CA GLY A 93 13.09 -33.53 4.61
C GLY A 93 12.40 -34.90 4.51
N MET A 94 13.18 -35.84 3.99
CA MET A 94 12.89 -37.26 3.74
C MET A 94 11.97 -37.95 4.74
#